data_AF-A0A5N6KYY3-F1
#
_entry.id   AF-A0A5N6KYY3-F1
#
_cell.length_a   1.000
_cell.length_b   1.000
_cell.length_c   1.000
_cell.angle_alpha   90.00
_cell.angle_beta   90.00
_cell.angle_gamma   90.00
#
_symmetry.space_group_name_H-M   'P 1'
#
loop_
_entity.id
_entity.type
_entity.pdbx_description
1 polymer ?
#
loop_
_entity_poly.entity_id
_entity_poly.type
_entity_poly.pdbx_seq_one_letter_code
_entity_poly.pdbx_strand_id
1 'polypeptide(L)'
;MSVRLADRPLQETHPFAVIPKGAGRQGFSVIVSHAGDWTARLIASPPTALWTRGVPQCGVLRVACMFRRVVVVATGSGIGPCLGLFSGRPDVQARVLWSTPSPLQTYGAAIMATVKQADDKAVIIDTRKTGRPDLVALAYLLYEKSCAEAMMVISNPRVTQAVVHGMEQRGVPVYAPIFDS
;
A
#
# COMPACT_ATOMS: atom_id res chain seq x y z
N MET A 1 9.95 -1.29 3.29
CA MET A 1 10.96 -2.19 2.69
C MET A 1 10.26 -3.14 1.74
N SER A 2 10.98 -3.76 0.80
CA SER A 2 10.47 -4.84 -0.05
C SER A 2 11.38 -6.07 0.04
N VAL A 3 10.81 -7.24 -0.20
CA VAL A 3 11.48 -8.54 -0.25
C VAL A 3 11.11 -9.23 -1.55
N ARG A 4 12.02 -10.01 -2.13
CA ARG A 4 11.70 -10.88 -3.26
C ARG A 4 11.47 -12.30 -2.77
N LEU A 5 10.29 -12.84 -3.02
CA LEU A 5 9.89 -14.19 -2.61
C LEU A 5 9.88 -15.14 -3.81
N ALA A 6 10.26 -16.39 -3.57
CA ALA A 6 10.15 -17.48 -4.52
C ALA A 6 9.77 -18.78 -3.81
N ASP A 7 8.87 -19.54 -4.42
CA ASP A 7 8.63 -20.96 -4.12
C ASP A 7 9.65 -21.84 -4.85
N ARG A 8 10.11 -21.43 -6.04
CA ARG A 8 11.16 -22.08 -6.84
C ARG A 8 12.28 -21.08 -7.17
N PRO A 9 13.38 -21.05 -6.38
CA PRO A 9 14.36 -19.94 -6.40
C PRO A 9 15.14 -19.80 -7.72
N LEU A 10 15.16 -20.84 -8.55
CA LEU A 10 15.83 -20.84 -9.86
C LEU A 10 14.92 -20.49 -11.03
N GLN A 11 13.61 -20.30 -10.82
CA GLN A 11 12.64 -20.04 -11.90
C GLN A 11 12.13 -18.61 -11.88
N GLU A 12 11.46 -18.21 -10.80
CA GLU A 12 10.77 -16.93 -10.70
C GLU A 12 10.91 -16.33 -9.31
N THR A 13 10.96 -15.00 -9.22
CA THR A 13 10.99 -14.26 -7.94
C THR A 13 10.12 -13.02 -8.05
N HIS A 14 9.27 -12.81 -7.06
CA HIS A 14 8.25 -11.77 -7.08
C HIS A 14 8.46 -10.79 -5.92
N PRO A 15 8.43 -9.47 -6.16
CA PRO A 15 8.63 -8.47 -5.12
C PRO A 15 7.34 -8.27 -4.29
N PHE A 16 7.50 -8.20 -2.97
CA PHE A 16 6.42 -7.88 -2.03
C PHE A 16 6.86 -6.80 -1.06
N ALA A 17 5.90 -5.97 -0.64
CA ALA A 17 6.15 -5.04 0.45
C ALA A 17 6.15 -5.76 1.80
N VAL A 18 7.18 -5.43 2.57
CA VAL A 18 7.42 -5.95 3.91
C VAL A 18 6.65 -5.09 4.91
N ILE A 19 5.80 -5.76 5.70
CA ILE A 19 5.16 -5.21 6.89
C ILE A 19 5.98 -5.69 8.09
N PRO A 20 6.73 -4.79 8.76
CA PRO A 20 7.54 -5.19 9.90
C PRO A 20 6.64 -5.63 11.05
N LYS A 21 7.03 -6.69 11.76
CA LYS A 21 6.48 -6.93 13.10
C LYS A 21 7.07 -5.84 14.02
N GLY A 22 6.24 -5.24 14.87
CA GLY A 22 6.63 -4.09 15.71
C GLY A 22 7.93 -4.31 16.51
N ALA A 23 8.45 -3.24 17.10
CA ALA A 23 9.77 -3.20 17.75
C ALA A 23 10.04 -4.45 18.64
N GLY A 24 11.20 -5.09 18.43
CA GLY A 24 11.65 -6.25 19.21
C GLY A 24 11.15 -7.62 18.73
N ARG A 25 10.29 -7.69 17.69
CA ARG A 25 9.82 -8.97 17.14
C ARG A 25 10.59 -9.34 15.87
N GLN A 26 11.08 -10.58 15.80
CA GLN A 26 11.76 -11.08 14.61
C GLN A 26 10.77 -11.40 13.47
N GLY A 27 11.23 -11.20 12.24
CA GLY A 27 10.50 -11.51 11.02
C GLY A 27 9.57 -10.39 10.54
N PHE A 28 8.81 -10.71 9.49
CA PHE A 28 7.91 -9.77 8.83
C PHE A 28 6.67 -10.48 8.29
N SER A 29 5.69 -9.69 7.87
CA SER A 29 4.52 -10.14 7.12
C SER A 29 4.52 -9.54 5.72
N VAL A 30 3.88 -10.22 4.78
CA VAL A 30 3.59 -9.72 3.44
C VAL A 30 2.11 -9.93 3.15
N ILE A 31 1.55 -9.11 2.26
CA ILE A 31 0.20 -9.31 1.74
C ILE A 31 0.33 -9.80 0.31
N VAL A 32 -0.28 -10.96 0.03
CA VAL A 32 -0.30 -11.54 -1.32
C VAL A 32 -1.74 -11.51 -1.83
N SER A 33 -1.95 -10.86 -2.97
CA SER A 33 -3.24 -10.84 -3.67
C SER A 33 -3.18 -11.67 -4.94
N HIS A 34 -4.34 -12.20 -5.33
CA HIS A 34 -4.50 -12.91 -6.59
C HIS A 34 -4.30 -11.93 -7.77
N ALA A 35 -3.16 -12.02 -8.44
CA ALA A 35 -2.69 -11.07 -9.45
C ALA A 35 -2.04 -11.76 -10.66
N GLY A 36 -1.71 -13.05 -10.54
CA GLY A 36 -1.19 -13.88 -11.62
C GLY A 36 -1.02 -15.31 -11.14
N ASP A 37 -0.55 -16.18 -12.02
CA ASP A 37 -0.47 -17.62 -11.77
C ASP A 37 0.36 -17.97 -10.54
N TRP A 38 1.47 -17.26 -10.32
CA TRP A 38 2.32 -17.47 -9.16
C TRP A 38 1.59 -17.18 -7.84
N THR A 39 0.94 -16.01 -7.73
CA THR A 39 0.22 -15.66 -6.50
C THR A 39 -1.04 -16.49 -6.32
N ALA A 40 -1.71 -16.88 -7.41
CA ALA A 40 -2.85 -17.79 -7.39
C ALA A 40 -2.48 -19.15 -6.80
N ARG A 41 -1.38 -19.76 -7.29
CA ARG A 41 -0.87 -21.04 -6.75
C ARG A 41 -0.44 -20.90 -5.30
N LEU A 42 0.28 -19.83 -4.95
CA LEU A 42 0.72 -19.60 -3.58
C LEU A 42 -0.45 -19.51 -2.60
N ILE A 43 -1.56 -18.87 -2.99
CA ILE A 43 -2.77 -18.75 -2.18
C ILE A 43 -3.50 -20.10 -2.08
N ALA A 44 -3.63 -20.82 -3.19
CA ALA A 44 -4.35 -22.09 -3.24
C ALA A 44 -3.61 -23.24 -2.53
N SER A 45 -2.28 -23.21 -2.51
CA SER A 45 -1.45 -24.24 -1.88
C SER A 45 -0.22 -23.59 -1.22
N PRO A 46 -0.39 -23.01 -0.01
CA PRO A 46 0.69 -22.32 0.68
C PRO A 46 1.84 -23.27 1.03
N PRO A 47 3.09 -22.98 0.64
CA PRO A 47 4.24 -23.81 0.99
C PRO A 47 4.64 -23.61 2.46
N THR A 48 5.35 -24.59 3.03
CA THR A 48 5.89 -24.51 4.39
C THR A 48 7.12 -23.59 4.50
N ALA A 49 7.80 -23.36 3.38
CA ALA A 49 8.96 -22.48 3.29
C ALA A 49 8.95 -21.69 1.98
N LEU A 50 9.49 -20.48 2.03
CA LEU A 50 9.73 -19.62 0.88
C LEU A 50 11.18 -19.16 0.88
N TRP A 51 11.73 -18.99 -0.31
CA TRP A 51 13.05 -18.43 -0.53
C TRP A 51 12.97 -16.92 -0.60
N THR A 52 13.96 -16.25 0.01
CA THR A 52 14.16 -14.81 -0.16
C THR A 52 15.37 -14.58 -1.05
N ARG A 53 15.27 -13.68 -2.02
CA ARG A 53 16.39 -13.34 -2.91
C ARG A 53 16.91 -11.92 -2.62
N GLY A 54 18.20 -11.82 -2.33
CA GLY A 54 18.91 -10.56 -2.13
C GLY A 54 18.64 -9.92 -0.77
N VAL A 55 19.00 -8.65 -0.65
CA VAL A 55 18.79 -7.85 0.57
C VAL A 55 17.46 -7.09 0.49
N PRO A 56 16.79 -6.83 1.64
CA PRO A 56 15.59 -6.00 1.65
C PRO A 56 15.83 -4.63 1.01
N GLN A 57 14.97 -4.25 0.06
CA GLN A 57 15.12 -3.00 -0.67
C GLN A 57 14.22 -1.91 -0.06
N CYS A 58 14.56 -0.65 -0.34
CA CYS A 58 13.70 0.47 0.05
C CYS A 58 12.56 0.62 -0.97
N GLY A 59 11.33 0.67 -0.48
CA GLY A 59 10.15 0.83 -1.33
C GLY A 59 9.86 2.29 -1.64
N VAL A 60 9.01 2.52 -2.64
CA VAL A 60 8.60 3.86 -3.13
C VAL A 60 8.11 4.80 -2.02
N LEU A 61 7.43 4.27 -1.00
CA LEU A 61 6.92 5.06 0.12
C LEU A 61 8.01 5.66 1.02
N ARG A 62 9.30 5.33 0.82
CA ARG A 62 10.38 6.01 1.54
C ARG A 62 10.42 7.51 1.18
N VAL A 63 9.96 7.90 0.00
CA VAL A 63 9.83 9.31 -0.40
C VAL A 63 8.91 10.09 0.57
N ALA A 64 7.91 9.44 1.16
CA ALA A 64 7.04 10.07 2.15
C ALA A 64 7.79 10.60 3.39
N CYS A 65 8.97 10.04 3.70
CA CYS A 65 9.79 10.48 4.83
C CYS A 65 10.46 11.85 4.60
N MET A 66 10.36 12.41 3.39
CA MET A 66 10.84 13.77 3.07
C MET A 66 9.83 14.85 3.48
N PHE A 67 8.61 14.46 3.84
CA PHE A 67 7.50 15.35 4.17
C PHE A 67 7.04 15.12 5.61
N ARG A 68 6.49 16.15 6.23
CA ARG A 68 5.85 16.07 7.55
C ARG A 68 4.41 15.60 7.44
N ARG A 69 3.70 16.02 6.39
CA ARG A 69 2.29 15.69 6.16
C ARG A 69 2.07 15.17 4.74
N VAL A 70 1.48 13.99 4.63
CA VAL A 70 1.18 13.38 3.33
C VAL A 70 -0.25 12.83 3.28
N VAL A 71 -0.81 12.78 2.07
CA VAL A 71 -1.96 11.91 1.79
C VAL A 71 -1.45 10.61 1.20
N VAL A 72 -1.93 9.49 1.73
CA VAL A 72 -1.66 8.15 1.20
C VAL A 72 -2.93 7.60 0.58
N VAL A 73 -2.90 7.36 -0.72
CA VAL A 73 -3.97 6.73 -1.50
C VAL A 73 -3.57 5.30 -1.79
N ALA A 74 -4.33 4.34 -1.27
CA ALA A 74 -4.08 2.91 -1.47
C ALA A 74 -5.29 2.22 -2.10
N THR A 75 -5.06 1.22 -2.95
CA THR A 75 -6.12 0.28 -3.34
C THR A 75 -5.72 -1.17 -3.11
N GLY A 76 -6.68 -1.99 -2.68
CA GLY A 76 -6.45 -3.41 -2.40
C GLY A 76 -5.23 -3.62 -1.48
N SER A 77 -4.32 -4.50 -1.90
CA SER A 77 -3.08 -4.81 -1.19
C SER A 77 -2.01 -3.73 -1.25
N GLY A 78 -2.24 -2.66 -2.00
CA GLY A 78 -1.43 -1.44 -1.95
C GLY A 78 -1.35 -0.81 -0.54
N ILE A 79 -2.23 -1.22 0.38
CA ILE A 79 -2.11 -0.86 1.79
C ILE A 79 -0.87 -1.46 2.47
N GLY A 80 -0.40 -2.62 2.02
CA GLY A 80 0.73 -3.35 2.63
C GLY A 80 2.01 -2.50 2.77
N PRO A 81 2.51 -1.89 1.67
CA PRO A 81 3.60 -0.92 1.76
C PRO A 81 3.33 0.21 2.76
N CYS A 82 2.09 0.70 2.84
CA CYS A 82 1.70 1.83 3.68
C CYS A 82 1.79 1.49 5.18
N LEU A 83 1.47 0.26 5.57
CA LEU A 83 1.60 -0.19 6.97
C LEU A 83 3.04 -0.11 7.48
N GLY A 84 4.02 -0.32 6.60
CA GLY A 84 5.43 -0.15 6.91
C GLY A 84 5.82 1.31 7.17
N LEU A 85 5.20 2.26 6.45
CA LEU A 85 5.36 3.70 6.71
C LEU A 85 4.75 4.05 8.08
N PHE A 86 3.50 3.66 8.31
CA PHE A 86 2.76 3.99 9.53
C PHE A 86 3.45 3.47 10.80
N SER A 87 3.97 2.25 10.74
CA SER A 87 4.64 1.62 11.89
C SER A 87 6.08 2.07 12.06
N GLY A 88 6.77 2.37 10.94
CA GLY A 88 8.20 2.67 10.94
C GLY A 88 8.55 4.15 11.11
N ARG A 89 7.62 5.06 10.80
CA ARG A 89 7.82 6.51 10.78
C ARG A 89 6.59 7.25 11.34
N PRO A 90 6.32 7.15 12.65
CA PRO A 90 5.18 7.84 13.28
C PRO A 90 5.32 9.37 13.26
N ASP A 91 6.51 9.89 12.94
CA ASP A 91 6.77 11.32 12.72
C ASP A 91 6.11 11.87 11.45
N VAL A 92 5.80 11.01 10.47
CA VAL A 92 5.12 11.39 9.24
C VAL A 92 3.61 11.30 9.46
N GLN A 93 2.93 12.44 9.43
CA GLN A 93 1.47 12.50 9.55
C GLN A 93 0.83 12.09 8.23
N ALA A 94 0.22 10.91 8.19
CA ALA A 94 -0.43 10.39 7.00
C ALA A 94 -1.95 10.51 7.10
N ARG A 95 -2.60 11.08 6.08
CA ARG A 95 -4.05 10.95 5.86
C ARG A 95 -4.30 9.81 4.89
N VAL A 96 -5.15 8.86 5.26
CA VAL A 96 -5.32 7.62 4.50
C VAL A 96 -6.64 7.61 3.74
N LEU A 97 -6.56 7.40 2.43
CA LEU A 97 -7.65 7.01 1.56
C LEU A 97 -7.39 5.58 1.06
N TRP A 98 -8.15 4.61 1.56
CA TRP A 98 -7.97 3.21 1.17
C TRP A 98 -9.24 2.62 0.58
N SER A 99 -9.17 2.14 -0.66
CA SER A 99 -10.30 1.54 -1.38
C SER A 99 -10.05 0.08 -1.72
N THR A 100 -10.90 -0.81 -1.21
CA THR A 100 -10.76 -2.26 -1.42
C THR A 100 -12.12 -2.95 -1.29
N PRO A 101 -12.35 -4.10 -1.94
CA PRO A 101 -13.51 -4.93 -1.61
C PRO A 101 -13.36 -5.53 -0.21
N SER A 102 -14.41 -5.48 0.61
CA SER A 102 -14.55 -6.22 1.87
C SER A 102 -13.33 -6.12 2.81
N PRO A 103 -12.86 -4.90 3.16
CA PRO A 103 -11.58 -4.69 3.86
C PRO A 103 -11.44 -5.50 5.15
N LEU A 104 -12.47 -5.53 5.99
CA LEU A 104 -12.43 -6.27 7.25
C LEU A 104 -12.32 -7.79 7.02
N GLN A 105 -13.03 -8.33 6.04
CA GLN A 105 -13.02 -9.75 5.73
C GLN A 105 -11.70 -10.18 5.10
N THR A 106 -11.13 -9.36 4.21
CA THR A 106 -9.91 -9.69 3.46
C THR A 106 -8.63 -9.48 4.27
N TYR A 107 -8.55 -8.42 5.06
CA TYR A 107 -7.31 -8.01 5.75
C TYR A 107 -7.38 -8.22 7.28
N GLY A 108 -8.57 -8.46 7.82
CA GLY A 108 -8.77 -8.69 9.24
C GLY A 108 -8.71 -7.41 10.10
N ALA A 109 -9.16 -7.56 11.35
CA ALA A 109 -9.27 -6.45 12.29
C ALA A 109 -7.92 -5.82 12.65
N ALA A 110 -6.82 -6.59 12.64
CA ALA A 110 -5.50 -6.09 12.99
C ALA A 110 -5.00 -5.02 12.00
N ILE A 111 -5.11 -5.27 10.69
CA ILE A 111 -4.72 -4.30 9.66
C ILE A 111 -5.62 -3.06 9.72
N MET A 112 -6.93 -3.27 9.90
CA MET A 112 -7.89 -2.18 10.07
C MET A 112 -7.51 -1.28 11.25
N ALA A 113 -7.13 -1.88 12.38
CA ALA A 113 -6.68 -1.17 13.57
C ALA A 113 -5.38 -0.39 13.31
N THR A 114 -4.39 -0.98 12.63
CA THR A 114 -3.15 -0.26 12.27
C THR A 114 -3.44 0.95 11.38
N VAL A 115 -4.33 0.82 10.39
CA VAL A 115 -4.73 1.95 9.54
C VAL A 115 -5.41 3.05 10.37
N LYS A 116 -6.31 2.67 11.28
CA LYS A 116 -7.00 3.62 12.16
C LYS A 116 -6.10 4.25 13.22
N GLN A 117 -5.04 3.57 13.63
CA GLN A 117 -4.03 4.12 14.53
C GLN A 117 -3.15 5.14 13.80
N ALA A 118 -2.85 4.91 12.52
CA ALA A 118 -2.12 5.87 11.69
C ALA A 118 -2.96 7.11 11.37
N ASP A 119 -4.26 6.90 11.13
CA ASP A 119 -5.24 7.94 10.83
C ASP A 119 -6.62 7.55 11.40
N ASP A 120 -7.01 8.18 12.50
CA ASP A 120 -8.30 8.00 13.17
C ASP A 120 -9.49 8.26 12.22
N LYS A 121 -9.34 9.27 11.37
CA LYS A 121 -10.29 9.72 10.34
C LYS A 121 -10.00 9.09 8.98
N ALA A 122 -9.28 7.96 8.91
CA ALA A 122 -8.99 7.29 7.63
C ALA A 122 -10.28 7.03 6.84
N VAL A 123 -10.27 7.37 5.56
CA VAL A 123 -11.36 7.11 4.61
C VAL A 123 -11.16 5.71 4.04
N ILE A 124 -11.89 4.75 4.59
CA ILE A 124 -11.83 3.34 4.16
C ILE A 124 -13.10 3.02 3.37
N ILE A 125 -12.93 2.71 2.09
CA ILE A 125 -14.01 2.48 1.13
C ILE A 125 -14.14 0.98 0.89
N ASP A 126 -15.25 0.42 1.35
CA ASP A 126 -15.65 -0.95 1.01
C ASP A 126 -16.38 -0.96 -0.34
N THR A 127 -15.65 -1.25 -1.40
CA THR A 127 -16.20 -1.20 -2.77
C THR A 127 -17.32 -2.20 -3.05
N ARG A 128 -17.52 -3.21 -2.20
CA ARG A 128 -18.67 -4.13 -2.30
C ARG A 128 -19.95 -3.51 -1.76
N LYS A 129 -19.84 -2.53 -0.86
CA LYS A 129 -20.98 -1.83 -0.24
C LYS A 129 -21.29 -0.51 -0.93
N THR A 130 -20.27 0.26 -1.26
CA THR A 130 -20.41 1.63 -1.79
C THR A 130 -20.24 1.74 -3.30
N GLY A 131 -19.90 0.63 -3.98
CA GLY A 131 -19.40 0.69 -5.35
C GLY A 131 -18.01 1.33 -5.44
N ARG A 132 -17.62 1.78 -6.63
CA ARG A 132 -16.32 2.42 -6.89
C ARG A 132 -16.50 3.94 -7.06
N PRO A 133 -16.34 4.74 -6.00
CA PRO A 133 -16.46 6.18 -6.09
C PRO A 133 -15.27 6.79 -6.86
N ASP A 134 -15.41 8.08 -7.22
CA ASP A 134 -14.34 8.84 -7.85
C ASP A 134 -13.18 9.06 -6.86
N LEU A 135 -12.16 8.21 -6.97
CA LEU A 135 -10.97 8.29 -6.14
C LEU A 135 -10.14 9.54 -6.40
N VAL A 136 -10.19 10.12 -7.61
CA VAL A 136 -9.43 11.34 -7.94
C VAL A 136 -10.02 12.51 -7.18
N ALA A 137 -11.34 12.68 -7.23
CA ALA A 137 -12.04 13.73 -6.50
C ALA A 137 -11.86 13.59 -4.98
N LEU A 138 -12.00 12.37 -4.43
CA LEU A 138 -11.82 12.12 -3.00
C LEU A 138 -10.38 12.36 -2.55
N ALA A 139 -9.38 11.94 -3.33
CA ALA A 139 -7.98 12.16 -3.02
C ALA A 139 -7.64 13.66 -2.99
N TYR A 140 -8.13 14.41 -3.97
CA TYR A 140 -7.94 15.86 -4.01
C TYR A 140 -8.60 16.57 -2.82
N LEU A 141 -9.85 16.23 -2.51
CA LEU A 141 -10.55 16.79 -1.35
C LEU A 141 -9.83 16.49 -0.03
N LEU A 142 -9.26 15.29 0.10
CA LEU A 142 -8.48 14.91 1.28
C LEU A 142 -7.17 15.70 1.36
N TYR A 143 -6.50 15.92 0.22
CA TYR A 143 -5.29 16.74 0.13
C TYR A 143 -5.56 18.18 0.58
N GLU A 144 -6.56 18.85 0.00
CA GLU A 144 -6.93 20.22 0.33
C GLU A 144 -7.25 20.41 1.82
N LYS A 145 -7.96 19.45 2.42
CA LYS A 145 -8.37 19.53 3.83
C LYS A 145 -7.27 19.18 4.83
N SER A 146 -6.16 18.61 4.38
CA SER A 146 -5.15 18.04 5.27
C SER A 146 -3.87 18.86 5.41
N CYS A 147 -3.75 19.95 4.65
CA CYS A 147 -2.49 20.71 4.54
C CYS A 147 -1.30 19.78 4.25
N ALA A 148 -1.52 18.75 3.45
CA ALA A 148 -0.48 17.82 3.04
C ALA A 148 0.48 18.49 2.06
N GLU A 149 1.74 18.09 2.11
CA GLU A 149 2.80 18.61 1.24
C GLU A 149 2.93 17.77 -0.03
N ALA A 150 2.49 16.51 0.02
CA ALA A 150 2.54 15.57 -1.08
C ALA A 150 1.49 14.45 -0.96
N MET A 151 1.23 13.80 -2.08
CA MET A 151 0.40 12.60 -2.18
C MET A 151 1.24 11.38 -2.58
N MET A 152 1.02 10.27 -1.90
CA MET A 152 1.63 8.97 -2.18
C MET A 152 0.54 8.03 -2.70
N VAL A 153 0.68 7.50 -3.91
CA VAL A 153 -0.33 6.63 -4.53
C VAL A 153 0.23 5.23 -4.68
N ILE A 154 -0.42 4.24 -4.08
CA ILE A 154 -0.07 2.82 -4.18
C ILE A 154 -1.30 2.04 -4.65
N SER A 155 -1.36 1.78 -5.95
CA SER A 155 -2.53 1.22 -6.59
C SER A 155 -2.16 0.38 -7.82
N ASN A 156 -3.16 -0.09 -8.56
CA ASN A 156 -2.96 -0.70 -9.89
C ASN A 156 -2.64 0.39 -10.94
N PRO A 157 -2.16 0.02 -12.15
CA PRO A 157 -1.74 0.99 -13.18
C PRO A 157 -2.84 1.99 -13.55
N ARG A 158 -4.07 1.50 -13.79
CA ARG A 158 -5.20 2.32 -14.22
C ARG A 158 -5.55 3.41 -13.21
N VAL A 159 -5.69 3.05 -11.94
CA VAL A 159 -6.03 4.01 -10.88
C VAL A 159 -4.85 4.94 -10.60
N THR A 160 -3.62 4.43 -10.65
CA THR A 160 -2.42 5.25 -10.46
C THR A 160 -2.35 6.35 -11.50
N GLN A 161 -2.48 6.02 -12.79
CA GLN A 161 -2.47 7.00 -13.88
C GLN A 161 -3.58 8.04 -13.72
N ALA A 162 -4.81 7.63 -13.40
CA ALA A 162 -5.93 8.53 -13.22
C ALA A 162 -5.71 9.53 -12.07
N VAL A 163 -5.21 9.05 -10.92
CA VAL A 163 -4.94 9.90 -9.76
C VAL A 163 -3.75 10.82 -10.03
N VAL A 164 -2.64 10.30 -10.56
CA VAL A 164 -1.45 11.10 -10.89
C VAL A 164 -1.81 12.23 -11.84
N HIS A 165 -2.44 11.91 -12.96
CA HIS A 165 -2.85 12.91 -13.94
C HIS A 165 -3.81 13.95 -13.35
N GLY A 166 -4.78 13.51 -12.54
CA GLY A 166 -5.72 14.40 -11.88
C GLY A 166 -5.05 15.33 -10.86
N MET A 167 -4.02 14.86 -10.14
CA MET A 167 -3.27 15.67 -9.18
C MET A 167 -2.31 16.65 -9.87
N GLU A 168 -1.59 16.20 -10.90
CA GLU A 168 -0.65 17.03 -11.66
C GLU A 168 -1.33 18.23 -12.31
N GLN A 169 -2.51 18.03 -12.91
CA GLN A 169 -3.34 19.12 -13.46
C GLN A 169 -3.72 20.19 -12.43
N ARG A 170 -3.68 19.85 -11.14
CA ARG A 170 -4.04 20.72 -10.02
C ARG A 170 -2.81 21.23 -9.27
N GLY A 171 -1.60 20.98 -9.77
CA GLY A 171 -0.34 21.38 -9.14
C GLY A 171 -0.02 20.63 -7.85
N VAL A 172 -0.65 19.47 -7.60
CA VAL A 172 -0.43 18.68 -6.38
C VAL A 172 0.79 17.76 -6.58
N PRO A 173 1.81 17.82 -5.71
CA PRO A 173 2.95 16.90 -5.77
C PRO A 173 2.48 15.46 -5.49
N VAL A 174 2.63 14.58 -6.48
CA VAL A 174 2.16 13.19 -6.40
C VAL A 174 3.29 12.23 -6.76
N TYR A 175 3.43 11.17 -5.95
CA TYR A 175 4.46 10.16 -6.10
C TYR A 175 3.82 8.77 -6.13
N ALA A 176 4.15 7.99 -7.15
CA ALA A 176 3.56 6.68 -7.37
C ALA A 176 4.56 5.71 -8.00
N PRO A 177 4.33 4.38 -7.94
CA PRO A 177 5.08 3.41 -8.71
C PRO A 177 5.01 3.70 -10.21
N ILE A 178 6.13 3.48 -10.89
CA ILE A 178 6.19 3.42 -12.35
C ILE A 178 5.81 2.00 -12.79
N PHE A 179 5.01 1.90 -13.84
CA PHE A 179 4.63 0.64 -14.48
C PHE A 179 5.27 0.61 -15.87
N ASP A 180 6.49 0.06 -15.95
CA ASP A 180 7.33 -0.03 -17.16
C ASP A 180 7.59 -1.48 -17.61
N SER A 181 6.92 -2.45 -16.98
CA SER A 181 7.00 -3.90 -17.25
C SER A 181 6.04 -4.38 -18.32
#